data_AF-A0A7J2R7B0-F1
#
_entry.id   AF-A0A7J2R7B0-F1
#
_cell.length_a   1.000
_cell.length_b   1.000
_cell.length_c   1.000
_cell.angle_alpha   90.00
_cell.angle_beta   90.00
_cell.angle_gamma   90.00
#
_symmetry.space_group_name_H-M   'P 1'
#
loop_
_entity.id
_entity.type
_entity.pdbx_description
1 polymer ?
#
loop_
_entity_poly.entity_id
_entity_poly.type
_entity_poly.pdbx_seq_one_letter_code
_entity_poly.pdbx_strand_id
1 'polypeptide(L)'
;MTEDNLFIEDIDWTLIDPEKFEKLIYFLLDSIGMKNIIWRKGGPGVSATDGGRDLECEDHIVGLDGSVRTEKWWIEVKYRTNTLEKTKVHETLINALGFPDVDVIGIVTNNVITNPTRDWIENFKQNKHQRFVIWEGHHLEKIIKSDPSLIYSFFPSSLTLKGRFNIIDTRFYSYLQLPSGTDLVDIWENKDKLDFSSKVILPIILAEATFGDLFKRQWALWFEKDLLLETFLSGLLNIIYLLHKCEALGKDNIFIMEGMEYLLLSNLLNFKANDITEDIDMNILHNWSKNKQEKSENSYDLIQMILKPIISNTCLNLLGVCDQNYLCKKLILDSNTKKEYMKKFILNEINEKRSLLIIQNRKENCKYDLEIPDNNCPLMYIRDNHKITDKNSLLKELEITQKIFMELRDTIFRLS
;
A
#
# COMPACT_ATOMS: atom_id res chain seq x y z
N MET A 1 26.64 -4.94 18.73
CA MET A 1 25.45 -4.77 17.90
C MET A 1 24.53 -3.84 18.64
N THR A 2 24.64 -2.55 18.37
CA THR A 2 23.72 -1.55 18.89
C THR A 2 22.36 -1.79 18.23
N GLU A 3 21.30 -1.88 19.02
CA GLU A 3 19.93 -1.82 18.53
C GLU A 3 19.81 -0.58 17.65
N ASP A 4 19.65 -0.77 16.34
CA ASP A 4 19.46 0.35 15.42
C ASP A 4 18.13 1.00 15.77
N ASN A 5 18.19 2.19 16.39
CA ASN A 5 17.01 2.93 16.83
C ASN A 5 16.05 3.14 15.66
N LEU A 6 14.86 2.54 15.76
CA LEU A 6 13.75 2.76 14.83
C LEU A 6 13.35 4.25 14.76
N PHE A 7 13.63 4.97 15.84
CA PHE A 7 13.22 6.35 16.09
C PHE A 7 14.43 7.29 16.10
N ILE A 8 14.23 8.50 15.56
CA ILE A 8 15.26 9.54 15.53
C ILE A 8 15.38 10.17 16.92
N GLU A 9 14.26 10.66 17.50
CA GLU A 9 14.18 11.35 18.80
C GLU A 9 12.76 11.23 19.41
N ASP A 10 12.46 11.99 20.47
CA ASP A 10 11.13 12.11 21.06
C ASP A 10 10.09 12.68 20.09
N ILE A 11 8.80 12.47 20.39
CA ILE A 11 7.71 12.92 19.52
C ILE A 11 7.61 14.44 19.59
N ASP A 12 7.83 15.11 18.47
CA ASP A 12 7.60 16.54 18.36
C ASP A 12 6.12 16.83 18.12
N TRP A 13 5.41 17.11 19.22
CA TRP A 13 4.00 17.46 19.22
C TRP A 13 3.66 18.75 18.47
N THR A 14 4.65 19.58 18.09
CA THR A 14 4.45 20.80 17.31
C THR A 14 4.19 20.52 15.82
N LEU A 15 4.48 19.31 15.35
CA LEU A 15 4.27 18.88 13.96
C LEU A 15 2.81 18.61 13.60
N ILE A 16 1.94 18.51 14.61
CA ILE A 16 0.52 18.26 14.44
C ILE A 16 -0.31 19.37 15.06
N ASP A 17 -1.42 19.69 14.39
CA ASP A 17 -2.42 20.63 14.88
C ASP A 17 -3.45 19.91 15.80
N PRO A 18 -4.33 20.65 16.49
CA PRO A 18 -5.33 20.04 17.37
C PRO A 18 -6.24 19.01 16.70
N GLU A 19 -6.61 19.22 15.43
CA GLU A 19 -7.46 18.30 14.69
C GLU A 19 -6.73 16.99 14.38
N LYS A 20 -5.46 17.08 13.97
CA LYS A 20 -4.59 15.91 13.78
C LYS A 20 -4.32 15.18 15.08
N PHE A 21 -4.19 15.88 16.19
CA PHE A 21 -4.02 15.26 17.51
C PHE A 21 -5.25 14.45 17.89
N GLU A 22 -6.46 14.98 17.72
CA GLU A 22 -7.71 14.23 17.94
C GLU A 22 -7.79 13.00 17.02
N LYS A 23 -7.41 13.16 15.76
CA LYS A 23 -7.31 12.05 14.80
C LYS A 23 -6.29 10.99 15.24
N LEU A 24 -5.14 11.39 15.77
CA LEU A 24 -4.13 10.47 16.31
C LEU A 24 -4.70 9.67 17.48
N ILE A 25 -5.43 10.31 18.40
CA ILE A 25 -6.05 9.59 19.52
C ILE A 25 -7.10 8.59 19.04
N TYR A 26 -7.90 8.95 18.02
CA TYR A 26 -8.83 8.01 17.40
C TYR A 26 -8.12 6.73 16.91
N PHE A 27 -7.04 6.87 16.13
CA PHE A 27 -6.29 5.71 15.63
C PHE A 27 -5.51 4.99 16.73
N LEU A 28 -5.06 5.71 17.77
CA LEU A 28 -4.42 5.11 18.93
C LEU A 28 -5.39 4.17 19.65
N LEU A 29 -6.63 4.59 19.89
CA LEU A 29 -7.67 3.76 20.51
C LEU A 29 -7.95 2.49 19.68
N ASP A 30 -8.02 2.63 18.35
CA ASP A 30 -8.18 1.49 17.45
C ASP A 30 -6.98 0.53 17.54
N SER A 31 -5.75 1.06 17.54
CA SER A 31 -4.52 0.27 17.62
C SER A 31 -4.40 -0.55 18.91
N ILE A 32 -4.89 -0.02 20.04
CA ILE A 32 -4.88 -0.73 21.33
C ILE A 32 -6.08 -1.66 21.52
N GLY A 33 -6.93 -1.78 20.50
CA GLY A 33 -8.01 -2.77 20.44
C GLY A 33 -9.38 -2.30 20.92
N MET A 34 -9.56 -1.00 21.19
CA MET A 34 -10.88 -0.45 21.55
C MET A 34 -11.89 -0.67 20.42
N LYS A 35 -13.15 -0.87 20.78
CA LYS A 35 -14.25 -1.14 19.84
C LYS A 35 -15.25 0.00 19.82
N ASN A 36 -16.10 -0.02 18.80
CA ASN A 36 -17.22 0.93 18.65
C ASN A 36 -16.79 2.40 18.82
N ILE A 37 -15.65 2.77 18.23
CA ILE A 37 -15.08 4.11 18.36
C ILE A 37 -15.92 5.11 17.57
N ILE A 38 -16.58 6.03 18.28
CA ILE A 38 -17.44 7.07 17.71
C ILE A 38 -16.74 8.42 17.84
N TRP A 39 -16.55 9.09 16.70
CA TRP A 39 -16.02 10.44 16.65
C TRP A 39 -17.16 11.47 16.65
N ARG A 40 -17.22 12.31 17.68
CA ARG A 40 -18.27 13.32 17.88
C ARG A 40 -17.79 14.72 17.45
N LYS A 41 -17.48 14.91 16.16
CA LYS A 41 -17.19 16.27 15.65
C LYS A 41 -18.44 17.16 15.66
N GLY A 42 -18.30 18.37 16.20
CA GLY A 42 -19.23 19.48 15.93
C GLY A 42 -19.17 19.88 14.46
N GLY A 43 -20.28 20.37 13.90
CA GLY A 43 -20.38 20.72 12.47
C GLY A 43 -19.36 21.78 12.00
N PRO A 44 -19.24 22.00 10.67
CA PRO A 44 -18.25 22.93 10.13
C PRO A 44 -18.55 24.36 10.60
N GLY A 45 -17.58 24.96 11.31
CA GLY A 45 -17.65 26.35 11.76
C GLY A 45 -18.21 26.56 13.17
N VAL A 46 -18.63 25.51 13.88
CA VAL A 46 -19.06 25.59 15.28
C VAL A 46 -18.51 24.36 15.99
N SER A 47 -17.48 24.57 16.82
CA SER A 47 -17.09 23.62 17.88
C SER A 47 -18.37 23.11 18.53
N ALA A 48 -18.53 21.79 18.67
CA ALA A 48 -19.75 21.18 19.17
C ALA A 48 -20.29 21.98 20.36
N THR A 49 -21.53 22.46 20.24
CA THR A 49 -22.23 23.20 21.27
C THR A 49 -22.23 22.34 22.56
N ASP A 50 -21.42 22.79 23.52
CA ASP A 50 -21.52 22.58 24.97
C ASP A 50 -21.32 21.19 25.62
N GLY A 51 -20.78 20.19 24.93
CA GLY A 51 -20.61 18.84 25.52
C GLY A 51 -19.21 18.47 26.08
N GLY A 52 -18.12 18.96 25.46
CA GLY A 52 -16.75 18.50 25.75
C GLY A 52 -16.48 17.03 25.39
N ARG A 53 -17.31 16.39 24.56
CA ARG A 53 -17.15 14.97 24.23
C ARG A 53 -16.63 14.82 22.81
N ASP A 54 -15.39 14.41 22.66
CA ASP A 54 -14.74 14.27 21.34
C ASP A 54 -14.84 12.83 20.83
N LEU A 55 -14.56 11.84 21.69
CA LEU A 55 -14.51 10.42 21.35
C LEU A 55 -15.30 9.57 22.35
N GLU A 56 -15.93 8.52 21.86
CA GLU A 56 -16.52 7.44 22.68
C GLU A 56 -16.04 6.10 22.16
N CYS A 57 -15.81 5.13 23.04
CA CYS A 57 -15.48 3.77 22.63
C CYS A 57 -15.83 2.75 23.71
N GLU A 58 -15.62 1.48 23.41
CA GLU A 58 -15.86 0.35 24.29
C GLU A 58 -14.58 -0.47 24.46
N ASP A 59 -14.27 -0.85 25.69
CA ASP A 59 -13.21 -1.81 26.02
C ASP A 59 -13.84 -3.14 26.45
N HIS A 60 -13.33 -4.26 25.92
CA HIS A 60 -13.83 -5.60 26.26
C HIS A 60 -12.81 -6.31 27.14
N ILE A 61 -13.11 -6.35 28.43
CA ILE A 61 -12.25 -6.97 29.43
C ILE A 61 -12.69 -8.42 29.63
N VAL A 62 -11.76 -9.34 29.37
CA VAL A 62 -11.96 -10.78 29.62
C VAL A 62 -11.59 -11.08 31.07
N GLY A 63 -12.56 -11.51 31.86
CA GLY A 63 -12.38 -11.99 33.22
C GLY A 63 -11.65 -13.33 33.29
N LEU A 64 -11.11 -13.67 34.46
CA LEU A 64 -10.41 -14.94 34.69
C LEU A 64 -11.31 -16.18 34.48
N ASP A 65 -12.62 -15.99 34.61
CA ASP A 65 -13.66 -16.99 34.39
C ASP A 65 -14.10 -17.08 32.91
N GLY A 66 -13.49 -16.29 32.02
CA GLY A 66 -13.87 -16.19 30.62
C GLY A 66 -15.10 -15.30 30.37
N SER A 67 -15.66 -14.65 31.39
CA SER A 67 -16.71 -13.65 31.19
C SER A 67 -16.15 -12.43 30.45
N VAL A 68 -16.96 -11.81 29.60
CA VAL A 68 -16.58 -10.57 28.90
C VAL A 68 -17.40 -9.43 29.47
N ARG A 69 -16.72 -8.44 30.06
CA ARG A 69 -17.33 -7.18 30.48
C ARG A 69 -16.99 -6.09 29.49
N THR A 70 -17.99 -5.34 29.07
CA THR A 70 -17.80 -4.13 28.26
C THR A 70 -17.74 -2.92 29.18
N GLU A 71 -16.70 -2.10 29.05
CA GLU A 71 -16.62 -0.77 29.66
C GLU A 71 -16.84 0.30 28.60
N LYS A 72 -17.76 1.23 28.85
CA LYS A 72 -17.97 2.41 28.01
C LYS A 72 -17.03 3.53 28.41
N TRP A 73 -16.30 4.05 27.43
CA TRP A 73 -15.37 5.15 27.58
C TRP A 73 -15.94 6.44 26.98
N TRP A 74 -15.88 7.50 27.77
CA TRP A 74 -16.10 8.88 27.37
C TRP A 74 -14.74 9.57 27.35
N ILE A 75 -14.34 10.16 26.23
CA ILE A 75 -12.99 10.71 26.06
C ILE A 75 -13.06 12.15 25.53
N GLU A 76 -12.36 13.05 26.23
CA GLU A 76 -12.06 14.41 25.79
C GLU A 76 -10.58 14.51 25.42
N VAL A 77 -10.32 15.12 24.25
CA VAL A 77 -8.99 15.37 23.73
C VAL A 77 -8.67 16.86 23.82
N LYS A 78 -7.63 17.21 24.59
CA LYS A 78 -7.17 18.59 24.77
C LYS A 78 -5.74 18.76 24.28
N TYR A 79 -5.57 19.26 23.06
CA TYR A 79 -4.27 19.74 22.59
C TYR A 79 -3.87 21.04 23.31
N ARG A 80 -2.65 21.13 23.82
CA ARG A 80 -2.09 22.28 24.52
C ARG A 80 -0.63 22.51 24.17
N THR A 81 -0.28 23.78 24.00
CA THR A 81 1.12 24.21 23.89
C THR A 81 1.83 24.19 25.25
N ASN A 82 1.08 24.41 26.33
CA ASN A 82 1.56 24.43 27.71
C ASN A 82 0.80 23.41 28.57
N THR A 83 0.93 23.51 29.89
CA THR A 83 0.18 22.70 30.85
C THR A 83 -1.34 22.83 30.67
N LEU A 84 -2.06 21.71 30.79
CA LEU A 84 -3.52 21.70 30.76
C LEU A 84 -4.09 22.35 32.03
N GLU A 85 -5.01 23.30 31.84
CA GLU A 85 -5.57 24.10 32.93
C GLU A 85 -6.48 23.27 33.83
N LYS A 86 -6.36 23.47 35.15
CA LYS A 86 -7.21 22.80 36.16
C LYS A 86 -8.70 22.99 35.90
N THR A 87 -9.10 24.20 35.46
CA THR A 87 -10.50 24.52 35.15
C THR A 87 -11.05 23.66 34.01
N LYS A 88 -10.26 23.39 32.98
CA LYS A 88 -10.67 22.54 31.86
C LYS A 88 -10.83 21.08 32.29
N VAL A 89 -9.92 20.58 33.13
CA VAL A 89 -10.08 19.26 33.74
C VAL A 89 -11.37 19.20 34.57
N HIS A 90 -11.65 20.21 35.39
CA HIS A 90 -12.88 20.25 36.19
C HIS A 90 -14.15 20.23 35.31
N GLU A 91 -14.22 21.10 34.30
CA GLU A 91 -15.36 21.20 33.38
C GLU A 91 -15.62 19.85 32.71
N THR A 92 -14.57 19.23 32.16
CA THR A 92 -14.64 17.92 31.50
C THR A 92 -15.17 16.84 32.46
N LEU A 93 -14.64 16.75 33.68
CA LEU A 93 -15.10 15.74 34.64
C LEU A 93 -16.54 15.96 35.12
N ILE A 94 -16.94 17.22 35.34
CA ILE A 94 -18.31 17.54 35.76
C ILE A 94 -19.30 17.22 34.65
N ASN A 95 -18.99 17.57 33.40
CA ASN A 95 -19.84 17.28 32.25
C ASN A 95 -19.99 15.76 32.04
N ALA A 96 -18.89 15.02 32.11
CA ALA A 96 -18.89 13.58 31.93
C ALA A 96 -19.68 12.83 33.03
N LEU A 97 -19.68 13.33 34.28
CA LEU A 97 -20.49 12.78 35.36
C LEU A 97 -22.02 12.89 35.13
N GLY A 98 -22.45 13.73 34.20
CA GLY A 98 -23.85 13.79 33.76
C GLY A 98 -24.33 12.53 33.02
N PHE A 99 -23.41 11.64 32.64
CA PHE A 99 -23.69 10.41 31.89
C PHE A 99 -23.52 9.18 32.80
N PRO A 100 -24.62 8.61 33.34
CA PRO A 100 -24.54 7.51 34.31
C PRO A 100 -24.21 6.16 33.68
N ASP A 101 -24.25 6.05 32.35
CA ASP A 101 -23.93 4.81 31.63
C ASP A 101 -22.46 4.75 31.16
N VAL A 102 -21.64 5.75 31.51
CA VAL A 102 -20.21 5.78 31.24
C VAL A 102 -19.45 5.11 32.39
N ASP A 103 -18.60 4.14 32.08
CA ASP A 103 -17.75 3.47 33.07
C ASP A 103 -16.43 4.19 33.28
N VAL A 104 -15.88 4.78 32.21
CA VAL A 104 -14.55 5.38 32.20
C VAL A 104 -14.57 6.77 31.56
N ILE A 105 -14.02 7.75 32.27
CA ILE A 105 -13.85 9.13 31.80
C ILE A 105 -12.37 9.36 31.52
N GLY A 106 -12.02 9.50 30.24
CA GLY A 106 -10.68 9.76 29.74
C GLY A 106 -10.45 11.24 29.44
N ILE A 107 -9.35 11.80 29.92
CA ILE A 107 -8.81 13.08 29.45
C ILE A 107 -7.48 12.80 28.79
N VAL A 108 -7.34 13.21 27.52
CA VAL A 108 -6.13 12.98 26.75
C VAL A 108 -5.51 14.31 26.36
N THR A 109 -4.23 14.51 26.65
CA THR A 109 -3.50 15.73 26.30
C THR A 109 -2.06 15.43 25.88
N ASN A 110 -1.54 16.18 24.91
CA ASN A 110 -0.15 16.09 24.46
C ASN A 110 0.84 16.72 25.47
N ASN A 111 0.33 17.36 26.52
CA ASN A 111 1.15 18.01 27.55
C ASN A 111 0.91 17.36 28.92
N VAL A 112 1.28 18.05 30.00
CA VAL A 112 1.13 17.59 31.38
C VAL A 112 0.02 18.36 32.12
N ILE A 113 -0.44 17.80 33.23
CA ILE A 113 -1.25 18.49 34.24
C ILE A 113 -0.41 18.81 35.48
N THR A 114 -0.79 19.86 36.20
CA THR A 114 -0.10 20.24 37.45
C THR A 114 -0.35 19.24 38.58
N ASN A 115 0.58 19.13 39.54
CA ASN A 115 0.36 18.32 40.76
C ASN A 115 -0.89 18.73 41.55
N PRO A 116 -1.19 20.04 41.77
CA PRO A 116 -2.45 20.46 42.39
C PRO A 116 -3.73 20.03 41.63
N THR A 117 -3.62 19.77 40.33
CA THR A 117 -4.71 19.20 39.53
C THR A 117 -4.83 17.70 39.80
N ARG A 118 -3.72 16.95 39.84
CA ARG A 118 -3.71 15.51 40.20
C ARG A 118 -4.28 15.26 41.59
N ASP A 119 -3.81 16.00 42.60
CA ASP A 119 -4.27 15.85 43.98
C ASP A 119 -5.78 16.13 44.11
N TRP A 120 -6.29 17.09 43.34
CA TRP A 120 -7.72 17.37 43.30
C TRP A 120 -8.51 16.22 42.69
N ILE A 121 -8.02 15.61 41.60
CA ILE A 121 -8.68 14.48 40.94
C ILE A 121 -8.76 13.27 41.86
N GLU A 122 -7.67 12.94 42.56
CA GLU A 122 -7.66 11.82 43.51
C GLU A 122 -8.66 12.01 44.65
N ASN A 123 -8.82 13.24 45.15
CA ASN A 123 -9.87 13.55 46.12
C ASN A 123 -11.28 13.50 45.51
N PHE A 124 -11.44 13.98 44.27
CA PHE A 124 -12.72 14.02 43.58
C PHE A 124 -13.27 12.62 43.28
N LYS A 125 -12.39 11.65 43.05
CA LYS A 125 -12.71 10.25 42.73
C LYS A 125 -13.33 9.44 43.87
N GLN A 126 -13.09 9.81 45.14
CA GLN A 126 -13.36 8.95 46.30
C GLN A 126 -14.82 8.48 46.45
N ASN A 127 -15.79 9.17 45.84
CA ASN A 127 -17.21 8.85 45.93
C ASN A 127 -17.89 8.72 44.56
N LYS A 128 -17.14 8.34 43.52
CA LYS A 128 -17.64 8.21 42.15
C LYS A 128 -17.54 6.76 41.69
N HIS A 129 -18.55 6.30 40.94
CA HIS A 129 -18.53 4.94 40.39
C HIS A 129 -17.69 4.86 39.11
N GLN A 130 -17.57 5.96 38.36
CA GLN A 130 -16.76 6.02 37.16
C GLN A 130 -15.26 6.03 37.49
N ARG A 131 -14.50 5.33 36.65
CA ARG A 131 -13.04 5.38 36.65
C ARG A 131 -12.58 6.59 35.85
N PHE A 132 -11.56 7.31 36.32
CA PHE A 132 -10.99 8.42 35.55
C PHE A 132 -9.55 8.13 35.16
N VAL A 133 -9.28 8.32 33.87
CA VAL A 133 -7.99 8.06 33.23
C VAL A 133 -7.49 9.36 32.61
N ILE A 134 -6.21 9.67 32.82
CA ILE A 134 -5.58 10.84 32.22
C ILE A 134 -4.34 10.39 31.47
N TRP A 135 -4.35 10.60 30.17
CA TRP A 135 -3.18 10.39 29.33
C TRP A 135 -2.53 11.73 29.05
N GLU A 136 -1.26 11.83 29.47
CA GLU A 136 -0.40 13.00 29.30
C GLU A 136 0.62 12.70 28.20
N GLY A 137 1.32 13.71 27.69
CA GLY A 137 2.26 13.56 26.57
C GLY A 137 3.21 12.36 26.72
N HIS A 138 3.84 12.20 27.88
CA HIS A 138 4.75 11.08 28.14
C HIS A 138 4.07 9.70 28.16
N HIS A 139 2.80 9.61 28.60
CA HIS A 139 2.02 8.37 28.50
C HIS A 139 1.75 8.05 27.04
N LEU A 140 1.33 9.05 26.26
CA LEU A 140 1.04 8.91 24.83
C LEU A 140 2.29 8.51 24.05
N GLU A 141 3.43 9.14 24.30
CA GLU A 141 4.70 8.80 23.67
C GLU A 141 5.05 7.32 23.84
N LYS A 142 4.88 6.77 25.05
CA LYS A 142 5.15 5.35 25.31
C LYS A 142 4.23 4.43 24.52
N ILE A 143 2.94 4.74 24.46
CA ILE A 143 1.95 3.91 23.75
C ILE A 143 2.16 4.04 22.24
N ILE A 144 2.35 5.26 21.73
CA ILE A 144 2.58 5.53 20.31
C ILE A 144 3.90 4.91 19.83
N LYS A 145 4.98 4.95 20.63
CA LYS A 145 6.25 4.26 20.31
C LYS A 145 6.10 2.74 20.18
N SER A 146 5.04 2.15 20.75
CA SER A 146 4.72 0.73 20.54
C SER A 146 4.01 0.42 19.22
N ASP A 147 3.49 1.45 18.53
CA ASP A 147 2.91 1.34 17.18
C ASP A 147 3.62 2.26 16.18
N PRO A 148 4.68 1.75 15.51
CA PRO A 148 5.41 2.49 14.49
C PRO A 148 4.54 3.02 13.32
N SER A 149 3.39 2.40 13.04
CA SER A 149 2.49 2.82 11.96
C SER A 149 1.82 4.17 12.28
N LEU A 150 1.49 4.42 13.54
CA LEU A 150 0.99 5.72 14.01
C LEU A 150 2.08 6.78 13.93
N ILE A 151 3.31 6.46 14.35
CA ILE A 151 4.43 7.40 14.27
C ILE A 151 4.66 7.84 12.84
N TYR A 152 4.69 6.92 11.88
CA TYR A 152 4.85 7.32 10.48
C TYR A 152 3.72 8.22 9.99
N SER A 153 2.47 7.90 10.37
CA SER A 153 1.29 8.62 9.87
C SER A 153 1.20 10.06 10.39
N PHE A 154 1.67 10.30 11.62
CA PHE A 154 1.53 11.60 12.30
C PHE A 154 2.86 12.34 12.53
N PHE A 155 3.96 11.60 12.63
CA PHE A 155 5.31 12.08 12.94
C PHE A 155 6.37 11.40 12.04
N PRO A 156 6.25 11.47 10.70
CA PRO A 156 7.17 10.76 9.80
C PRO A 156 8.65 11.15 9.99
N SER A 157 8.91 12.38 10.43
CA SER A 157 10.25 12.89 10.76
C SER A 157 10.83 12.31 12.05
N SER A 158 10.03 11.65 12.89
CA SER A 158 10.49 10.95 14.09
C SER A 158 11.01 9.55 13.79
N LEU A 159 10.86 9.04 12.56
CA LEU A 159 11.38 7.73 12.14
C LEU A 159 12.67 7.86 11.34
N THR A 160 13.64 7.00 11.65
CA THR A 160 14.84 6.84 10.82
C THR A 160 14.45 6.28 9.46
N LEU A 161 15.32 6.41 8.45
CA LEU A 161 15.08 5.75 7.16
C LEU A 161 14.81 4.25 7.33
N LYS A 162 15.61 3.58 8.16
CA LYS A 162 15.43 2.15 8.49
C LYS A 162 14.09 1.90 9.19
N GLY A 163 13.68 2.79 10.10
CA GLY A 163 12.38 2.72 10.74
C GLY A 163 11.22 2.87 9.75
N ARG A 164 11.28 3.85 8.84
CA ARG A 164 10.29 4.02 7.77
C ARG A 164 10.25 2.83 6.82
N PHE A 165 11.41 2.24 6.51
CA PHE A 165 11.53 1.06 5.66
C PHE A 165 10.90 -0.19 6.30
N ASN A 166 11.20 -0.44 7.57
CA ASN A 166 10.74 -1.64 8.30
C ASN A 166 9.22 -1.75 8.47
N ILE A 167 8.48 -0.66 8.28
CA ILE A 167 7.02 -0.62 8.47
C ILE A 167 6.24 -0.63 7.15
N ILE A 168 6.94 -0.60 6.01
CA ILE A 168 6.32 -0.54 4.68
C ILE A 168 5.38 -1.72 4.48
N ASP A 169 5.81 -2.92 4.85
CA ASP A 169 5.01 -4.14 4.70
C ASP A 169 3.73 -4.06 5.53
N THR A 170 3.83 -3.72 6.80
CA THR A 170 2.74 -3.64 7.75
C THR A 170 1.74 -2.59 7.29
N ARG A 171 2.21 -1.42 6.85
CA ARG A 171 1.34 -0.35 6.35
C ARG A 171 0.62 -0.73 5.07
N PHE A 172 1.32 -1.40 4.16
CA PHE A 172 0.72 -1.85 2.90
C PHE A 172 -0.32 -2.94 3.15
N TYR A 173 0.06 -4.04 3.78
CA TYR A 173 -0.85 -5.16 3.98
C TYR A 173 -1.97 -4.82 4.97
N SER A 174 -1.77 -3.98 5.98
CA SER A 174 -2.81 -3.60 6.95
C SER A 174 -3.69 -2.43 6.52
N TYR A 175 -3.20 -1.48 5.70
CA TYR A 175 -3.94 -0.25 5.40
C TYR A 175 -3.95 0.16 3.91
N LEU A 176 -3.34 -0.64 3.04
CA LEU A 176 -3.07 -0.27 1.63
C LEU A 176 -2.44 1.12 1.52
N GLN A 177 -1.49 1.40 2.39
CA GLN A 177 -0.71 2.63 2.35
C GLN A 177 0.63 2.35 1.67
N LEU A 178 0.86 3.00 0.53
CA LEU A 178 2.09 2.90 -0.22
C LEU A 178 3.16 3.85 0.35
N PRO A 179 4.46 3.53 0.23
CA PRO A 179 5.56 4.46 0.51
C PRO A 179 5.37 5.80 -0.22
N SER A 180 5.78 6.92 0.37
CA SER A 180 5.66 8.22 -0.32
C SER A 180 6.72 8.38 -1.42
N GLY A 181 6.54 9.34 -2.33
CA GLY A 181 7.57 9.68 -3.32
C GLY A 181 8.91 10.07 -2.71
N THR A 182 8.90 10.71 -1.53
CA THR A 182 10.12 11.01 -0.76
C THR A 182 10.75 9.74 -0.19
N ASP A 183 9.96 8.79 0.30
CA ASP A 183 10.51 7.50 0.75
C ASP A 183 11.14 6.74 -0.42
N LEU A 184 10.52 6.74 -1.60
CA LEU A 184 11.08 6.08 -2.78
C LEU A 184 12.46 6.64 -3.16
N VAL A 185 12.64 7.97 -3.07
CA VAL A 185 13.93 8.63 -3.30
C VAL A 185 14.94 8.20 -2.23
N ASP A 186 14.60 8.35 -0.95
CA ASP A 186 15.51 8.05 0.16
C ASP A 186 15.94 6.58 0.18
N ILE A 187 15.00 5.67 -0.06
CA ILE A 187 15.24 4.21 -0.13
C ILE A 187 16.13 3.91 -1.33
N TRP A 188 15.90 4.51 -2.49
CA TRP A 188 16.73 4.28 -3.67
C TRP A 188 18.18 4.76 -3.51
N GLU A 189 18.36 5.91 -2.86
CA GLU A 189 19.69 6.47 -2.58
C GLU A 189 20.47 5.63 -1.56
N ASN A 190 19.78 4.88 -0.70
CA ASN A 190 20.38 4.06 0.36
C ASN A 190 20.13 2.55 0.21
N LYS A 191 19.69 2.10 -0.97
CA LYS A 191 19.28 0.70 -1.23
C LYS A 191 20.36 -0.32 -0.87
N ASP A 192 21.64 0.01 -1.04
CA ASP A 192 22.76 -0.89 -0.71
C ASP A 192 22.94 -1.12 0.80
N LYS A 193 22.22 -0.38 1.65
CA LYS A 193 22.23 -0.49 3.12
C LYS A 193 20.95 -1.11 3.70
N LEU A 194 19.98 -1.44 2.85
CA LEU A 194 18.66 -1.94 3.25
C LEU A 194 18.51 -3.41 2.88
N ASP A 195 17.81 -4.16 3.72
CA ASP A 195 17.56 -5.59 3.51
C ASP A 195 16.17 -5.78 2.91
N PHE A 196 16.11 -6.14 1.64
CA PHE A 196 14.85 -6.20 0.91
C PHE A 196 14.25 -7.61 0.91
N SER A 197 12.97 -7.68 1.20
CA SER A 197 12.16 -8.90 1.06
C SER A 197 11.02 -8.68 0.07
N SER A 198 10.46 -9.77 -0.46
CA SER A 198 9.30 -9.72 -1.37
C SER A 198 8.12 -8.89 -0.83
N LYS A 199 7.91 -8.93 0.50
CA LYS A 199 6.87 -8.16 1.20
C LYS A 199 7.07 -6.65 1.18
N VAL A 200 8.32 -6.18 1.11
CA VAL A 200 8.66 -4.76 1.05
C VAL A 200 8.79 -4.28 -0.39
N ILE A 201 9.37 -5.12 -1.26
CA ILE A 201 9.58 -4.81 -2.68
C ILE A 201 8.25 -4.60 -3.39
N LEU A 202 7.25 -5.45 -3.16
CA LEU A 202 5.95 -5.31 -3.81
C LEU A 202 5.36 -3.89 -3.59
N PRO A 203 5.14 -3.41 -2.34
CA PRO A 203 4.68 -2.05 -2.09
C PRO A 203 5.54 -0.96 -2.73
N ILE A 204 6.87 -1.11 -2.74
CA ILE A 204 7.80 -0.15 -3.38
C ILE A 204 7.57 -0.09 -4.89
N ILE A 205 7.39 -1.25 -5.55
CA ILE A 205 7.15 -1.30 -6.99
C ILE A 205 5.77 -0.74 -7.33
N LEU A 206 4.73 -1.11 -6.57
CA LEU A 206 3.39 -0.56 -6.77
C LEU A 206 3.42 0.97 -6.60
N ALA A 207 4.13 1.46 -5.58
CA ALA A 207 4.36 2.88 -5.34
C ALA A 207 5.05 3.58 -6.50
N GLU A 208 6.16 3.01 -6.98
CA GLU A 208 6.93 3.56 -8.08
C GLU A 208 6.13 3.60 -9.38
N ALA A 209 5.30 2.58 -9.63
CA ALA A 209 4.44 2.51 -10.81
C ALA A 209 3.35 3.60 -10.81
N THR A 210 2.79 3.91 -9.64
CA THR A 210 1.64 4.81 -9.53
C THR A 210 2.00 6.29 -9.42
N PHE A 211 3.04 6.63 -8.65
CA PHE A 211 3.41 8.02 -8.39
C PHE A 211 4.92 8.29 -8.52
N GLY A 212 5.70 7.24 -8.76
CA GLY A 212 7.14 7.36 -8.97
C GLY A 212 7.53 7.66 -10.41
N ASP A 213 8.79 7.38 -10.67
CA ASP A 213 9.47 7.51 -11.93
C ASP A 213 10.33 6.25 -12.12
N LEU A 214 9.72 5.22 -12.71
CA LEU A 214 10.37 3.95 -13.06
C LEU A 214 11.57 4.14 -14.01
N PHE A 215 11.75 5.32 -14.62
CA PHE A 215 12.94 5.62 -15.42
C PHE A 215 14.13 6.02 -14.55
N LYS A 216 13.88 6.75 -13.46
CA LYS A 216 14.92 7.15 -12.51
C LYS A 216 15.29 6.05 -11.53
N ARG A 217 14.30 5.23 -11.14
CA ARG A 217 14.46 4.16 -10.15
C ARG A 217 14.01 2.85 -10.75
N GLN A 218 14.92 2.25 -11.50
CA GLN A 218 14.72 0.99 -12.20
C GLN A 218 14.81 -0.20 -11.22
N TRP A 219 13.89 -0.26 -10.25
CA TRP A 219 13.88 -1.27 -9.19
C TRP A 219 14.08 -2.70 -9.70
N ALA A 220 13.39 -3.07 -10.77
CA ALA A 220 13.46 -4.40 -11.36
C ALA A 220 14.78 -4.73 -12.05
N LEU A 221 15.63 -3.75 -12.33
CA LEU A 221 16.98 -4.00 -12.84
C LEU A 221 18.02 -4.09 -11.72
N TRP A 222 17.69 -3.58 -10.54
CA TRP A 222 18.58 -3.60 -9.38
C TRP A 222 18.42 -4.88 -8.55
N PHE A 223 17.20 -5.36 -8.37
CA PHE A 223 16.94 -6.57 -7.59
C PHE A 223 17.43 -7.86 -8.28
N GLU A 224 17.78 -8.84 -7.47
CA GLU A 224 18.06 -10.20 -7.95
C GLU A 224 16.83 -10.81 -8.64
N LYS A 225 17.07 -11.58 -9.69
CA LYS A 225 16.01 -12.13 -10.54
C LYS A 225 15.04 -13.03 -9.76
N ASP A 226 15.57 -13.88 -8.89
CA ASP A 226 14.77 -14.80 -8.09
C ASP A 226 13.89 -14.04 -7.08
N LEU A 227 14.41 -12.96 -6.50
CA LEU A 227 13.67 -12.10 -5.58
C LEU A 227 12.52 -11.34 -6.29
N LEU A 228 12.72 -10.94 -7.55
CA LEU A 228 11.66 -10.36 -8.37
C LEU A 228 10.56 -11.35 -8.72
N LEU A 229 10.94 -12.60 -8.99
CA LEU A 229 9.99 -13.68 -9.25
C LEU A 229 9.19 -13.99 -7.98
N GLU A 230 9.86 -14.12 -6.84
CA GLU A 230 9.21 -14.30 -5.53
C GLU A 230 8.23 -13.15 -5.23
N THR A 231 8.64 -11.90 -5.50
CA THR A 231 7.80 -10.72 -5.32
C THR A 231 6.55 -10.78 -6.20
N PHE A 232 6.71 -11.16 -7.47
CA PHE A 232 5.58 -11.32 -8.39
C PHE A 232 4.61 -12.42 -7.94
N LEU A 233 5.12 -13.60 -7.58
CA LEU A 233 4.31 -14.72 -7.09
C LEU A 233 3.60 -14.37 -5.77
N SER A 234 4.29 -13.68 -4.85
CA SER A 234 3.71 -13.18 -3.60
C SER A 234 2.59 -12.17 -3.87
N GLY A 235 2.78 -11.28 -4.85
CA GLY A 235 1.74 -10.35 -5.32
C GLY A 235 0.51 -11.08 -5.85
N LEU A 236 0.69 -12.08 -6.71
CA LEU A 236 -0.41 -12.89 -7.25
C LEU A 236 -1.14 -13.69 -6.16
N LEU A 237 -0.41 -14.28 -5.21
CA LEU A 237 -1.02 -15.01 -4.08
C LEU A 237 -1.91 -14.11 -3.21
N ASN A 238 -1.53 -12.83 -3.06
CA ASN A 238 -2.25 -11.87 -2.22
C ASN A 238 -3.24 -10.99 -3.01
N ILE A 239 -3.33 -11.11 -4.33
CA ILE A 239 -4.06 -10.13 -5.14
C ILE A 239 -5.54 -10.06 -4.80
N ILE A 240 -6.21 -11.19 -4.54
CA ILE A 240 -7.62 -11.22 -4.14
C ILE A 240 -7.83 -10.46 -2.83
N TYR A 241 -6.94 -10.69 -1.86
CA TYR A 241 -6.95 -9.99 -0.58
C TYR A 241 -6.79 -8.48 -0.78
N LEU A 242 -5.82 -8.07 -1.60
CA LEU A 242 -5.56 -6.66 -1.89
C LEU A 242 -6.75 -6.00 -2.62
N LEU A 243 -7.36 -6.67 -3.59
CA LEU A 243 -8.53 -6.18 -4.33
C LEU A 243 -9.75 -5.99 -3.43
N HIS A 244 -10.08 -6.99 -2.60
CA HIS A 244 -11.16 -6.87 -1.62
C HIS A 244 -10.92 -5.73 -0.64
N LYS A 245 -9.66 -5.52 -0.25
CA LYS A 245 -9.29 -4.43 0.65
C LYS A 245 -9.36 -3.05 -0.03
N CYS A 246 -9.06 -2.95 -1.32
CA CYS A 246 -9.31 -1.74 -2.10
C CYS A 246 -10.80 -1.38 -2.07
N GLU A 247 -11.66 -2.37 -2.36
CA GLU A 247 -13.11 -2.19 -2.34
C GLU A 247 -13.62 -1.75 -0.96
N ALA A 248 -13.20 -2.44 0.11
CA ALA A 248 -13.59 -2.10 1.49
C ALA A 248 -13.15 -0.69 1.92
N LEU A 249 -12.04 -0.17 1.37
CA LEU A 249 -11.53 1.17 1.65
C LEU A 249 -12.00 2.22 0.63
N GLY A 250 -12.80 1.84 -0.37
CA GLY A 250 -13.22 2.74 -1.46
C GLY A 250 -12.05 3.26 -2.32
N LYS A 251 -10.96 2.50 -2.42
CA LYS A 251 -9.77 2.82 -3.22
C LYS A 251 -9.84 2.15 -4.59
N ASP A 252 -9.29 2.83 -5.60
CA ASP A 252 -9.03 2.22 -6.91
C ASP A 252 -7.97 1.11 -6.78
N ASN A 253 -8.01 0.12 -7.66
CA ASN A 253 -7.05 -0.98 -7.76
C ASN A 253 -6.07 -0.84 -8.94
N ILE A 254 -6.13 0.25 -9.73
CA ILE A 254 -5.21 0.52 -10.85
C ILE A 254 -3.75 0.36 -10.43
N PHE A 255 -3.36 0.85 -9.25
CA PHE A 255 -1.97 0.76 -8.77
C PHE A 255 -1.45 -0.67 -8.64
N ILE A 256 -2.33 -1.62 -8.27
CA ILE A 256 -1.99 -3.04 -8.18
C ILE A 256 -1.73 -3.55 -9.59
N MET A 257 -2.61 -3.23 -10.54
CA MET A 257 -2.51 -3.69 -11.92
C MET A 257 -1.23 -3.19 -12.59
N GLU A 258 -0.92 -1.90 -12.46
CA GLU A 258 0.27 -1.28 -13.07
C GLU A 258 1.57 -1.87 -12.50
N GLY A 259 1.66 -2.03 -11.18
CA GLY A 259 2.85 -2.59 -10.57
C GLY A 259 3.01 -4.10 -10.82
N MET A 260 1.91 -4.85 -10.88
CA MET A 260 1.94 -6.28 -11.25
C MET A 260 2.31 -6.50 -12.72
N GLU A 261 1.86 -5.62 -13.62
CA GLU A 261 2.33 -5.60 -15.01
C GLU A 261 3.84 -5.36 -15.09
N TYR A 262 4.34 -4.35 -14.36
CA TYR A 262 5.78 -4.06 -14.35
C TYR A 262 6.60 -5.25 -13.84
N LEU A 263 6.13 -5.93 -12.77
CA LEU A 263 6.73 -7.17 -12.29
C LEU A 263 6.66 -8.30 -13.32
N LEU A 264 5.54 -8.46 -14.02
CA LEU A 264 5.39 -9.46 -15.07
C LEU A 264 6.41 -9.24 -16.20
N LEU A 265 6.49 -8.03 -16.74
CA LEU A 265 7.46 -7.68 -17.79
C LEU A 265 8.91 -7.86 -17.32
N SER A 266 9.19 -7.49 -16.08
CA SER A 266 10.50 -7.68 -15.46
C SER A 266 10.88 -9.14 -15.33
N ASN A 267 9.93 -10.02 -15.04
CA ASN A 267 10.17 -11.46 -14.99
C ASN A 267 10.31 -12.04 -16.40
N LEU A 268 9.48 -11.63 -17.37
CA LEU A 268 9.62 -12.03 -18.78
C LEU A 268 10.92 -11.54 -19.43
N LEU A 269 11.55 -10.50 -18.87
CA LEU A 269 12.91 -10.09 -19.25
C LEU A 269 13.97 -11.10 -18.82
N ASN A 270 13.76 -11.74 -17.67
CA ASN A 270 14.77 -12.48 -16.92
C ASN A 270 14.65 -14.01 -17.04
N PHE A 271 13.43 -14.51 -17.26
CA PHE A 271 13.07 -15.93 -17.29
C PHE A 271 12.31 -16.27 -18.56
N LYS A 272 12.29 -17.55 -18.96
CA LYS A 272 11.42 -17.98 -20.06
C LYS A 272 9.98 -18.05 -19.57
N ALA A 273 9.02 -17.82 -20.47
CA ALA A 273 7.60 -17.98 -20.18
C ALA A 273 7.25 -19.35 -19.57
N ASN A 274 7.94 -20.43 -19.99
CA ASN A 274 7.77 -21.77 -19.43
C ASN A 274 8.10 -21.83 -17.93
N ASP A 275 9.23 -21.26 -17.53
CA ASP A 275 9.68 -21.29 -16.13
C ASP A 275 8.68 -20.53 -15.23
N ILE A 276 8.25 -19.34 -15.66
CA ILE A 276 7.23 -18.56 -14.94
C ILE A 276 5.90 -19.32 -14.86
N THR A 277 5.50 -19.99 -15.94
CA THR A 277 4.27 -20.80 -15.97
C THR A 277 4.36 -21.95 -14.98
N GLU A 278 5.50 -22.64 -14.93
CA GLU A 278 5.76 -23.72 -13.97
C GLU A 278 5.70 -23.22 -12.53
N ASP A 279 6.28 -22.06 -12.23
CA ASP A 279 6.22 -21.48 -10.89
C ASP A 279 4.82 -21.01 -10.49
N ILE A 280 4.03 -20.46 -11.41
CA ILE A 280 2.62 -20.12 -11.14
C ILE A 280 1.83 -21.41 -10.84
N ASP A 281 2.00 -22.46 -11.65
CA ASP A 281 1.32 -23.74 -11.47
C ASP A 281 1.70 -24.38 -10.11
N MET A 282 3.00 -24.39 -9.78
CA MET A 282 3.51 -25.01 -8.56
C MET A 282 3.24 -24.19 -7.29
N ASN A 283 3.39 -22.87 -7.31
CA ASN A 283 3.32 -22.06 -6.09
C ASN A 283 1.93 -21.47 -5.85
N ILE A 284 1.13 -21.27 -6.90
CA ILE A 284 -0.18 -20.60 -6.77
C ILE A 284 -1.29 -21.63 -6.81
N LEU A 285 -1.37 -22.42 -7.87
CA LEU A 285 -2.46 -23.40 -8.02
C LEU A 285 -2.39 -24.52 -6.98
N HIS A 286 -1.19 -25.00 -6.67
CA HIS A 286 -1.04 -26.03 -5.64
C HIS A 286 -1.47 -25.52 -4.26
N ASN A 287 -1.13 -24.27 -3.92
CA ASN A 287 -1.51 -23.67 -2.63
C ASN A 287 -3.01 -23.39 -2.54
N TRP A 288 -3.65 -22.96 -3.62
CA TRP A 288 -5.10 -22.75 -3.65
C TRP A 288 -5.90 -24.06 -3.67
N SER A 289 -5.39 -25.11 -4.32
CA SER A 289 -6.06 -26.41 -4.39
C SER A 289 -6.00 -27.21 -3.08
N LYS A 290 -4.96 -27.04 -2.26
CA LYS A 290 -4.84 -27.72 -0.95
C LYS A 290 -5.99 -27.42 0.03
N ASN A 291 -6.67 -26.28 -0.14
CA ASN A 291 -7.76 -25.85 0.74
C ASN A 291 -9.15 -26.34 0.31
N LYS A 292 -9.31 -27.06 -0.81
CA LYS A 292 -10.60 -27.61 -1.24
C LYS A 292 -10.45 -29.08 -1.63
N GLN A 293 -11.30 -29.95 -1.08
CA GLN A 293 -11.37 -31.38 -1.41
C GLN A 293 -11.84 -31.66 -2.86
N GLU A 294 -12.22 -30.63 -3.63
CA GLU A 294 -12.60 -30.75 -5.04
C GLU A 294 -11.48 -30.22 -5.94
N LYS A 295 -10.79 -31.16 -6.61
CA LYS A 295 -9.66 -30.89 -7.51
C LYS A 295 -10.10 -30.38 -8.88
N SER A 296 -9.29 -29.47 -9.40
CA SER A 296 -8.84 -29.30 -10.79
C SER A 296 -9.55 -28.32 -11.74
N GLU A 297 -10.88 -28.29 -11.89
CA GLU A 297 -11.47 -27.41 -12.93
C GLU A 297 -11.54 -25.92 -12.52
N ASN A 298 -11.82 -25.60 -11.26
CA ASN A 298 -11.99 -24.20 -10.81
C ASN A 298 -10.67 -23.41 -10.61
N SER A 299 -9.50 -24.04 -10.70
CA SER A 299 -8.24 -23.40 -10.34
C SER A 299 -7.72 -22.45 -11.43
N TYR A 300 -7.88 -22.85 -12.70
CA TYR A 300 -7.50 -22.01 -13.83
C TYR A 300 -8.51 -20.90 -14.10
N ASP A 301 -9.78 -21.06 -13.72
CA ASP A 301 -10.75 -19.94 -13.74
C ASP A 301 -10.31 -18.79 -12.83
N LEU A 302 -9.74 -19.10 -11.66
CA LEU A 302 -9.21 -18.08 -10.75
C LEU A 302 -7.97 -17.39 -11.34
N ILE A 303 -7.05 -18.16 -11.95
CA ILE A 303 -5.93 -17.57 -12.70
C ILE A 303 -6.43 -16.69 -13.83
N GLN A 304 -7.42 -17.13 -14.59
CA GLN A 304 -8.01 -16.36 -15.67
C GLN A 304 -8.57 -15.03 -15.13
N MET A 305 -9.29 -15.04 -14.00
CA MET A 305 -9.82 -13.82 -13.38
C MET A 305 -8.71 -12.85 -12.92
N ILE A 306 -7.58 -13.38 -12.46
CA ILE A 306 -6.50 -12.59 -11.85
C ILE A 306 -5.48 -12.12 -12.89
N LEU A 307 -4.97 -13.05 -13.68
CA LEU A 307 -3.81 -12.86 -14.54
C LEU A 307 -4.21 -12.36 -15.92
N LYS A 308 -5.39 -12.73 -16.44
CA LYS A 308 -5.83 -12.21 -17.74
C LYS A 308 -5.88 -10.69 -17.75
N PRO A 309 -6.44 -10.00 -16.74
CA PRO A 309 -6.40 -8.54 -16.70
C PRO A 309 -4.97 -7.98 -16.71
N ILE A 310 -4.03 -8.58 -15.98
CA ILE A 310 -2.62 -8.15 -15.95
C ILE A 310 -1.95 -8.34 -17.32
N ILE A 311 -2.06 -9.52 -17.93
CA ILE A 311 -1.52 -9.82 -19.26
C ILE A 311 -2.16 -8.93 -20.33
N SER A 312 -3.47 -8.72 -20.26
CA SER A 312 -4.20 -7.87 -21.21
C SER A 312 -3.73 -6.42 -21.12
N ASN A 313 -3.58 -5.89 -19.89
CA ASN A 313 -3.08 -4.53 -19.69
C ASN A 313 -1.64 -4.39 -20.17
N THR A 314 -0.79 -5.38 -19.87
CA THR A 314 0.59 -5.47 -20.35
C THR A 314 0.65 -5.40 -21.87
N CYS A 315 -0.14 -6.23 -22.56
CA CYS A 315 -0.21 -6.23 -24.01
C CYS A 315 -0.75 -4.90 -24.58
N LEU A 316 -1.75 -4.29 -23.93
CA LEU A 316 -2.28 -2.97 -24.32
C LEU A 316 -1.23 -1.86 -24.18
N ASN A 317 -0.41 -1.89 -23.12
CA ASN A 317 0.63 -0.91 -22.91
C ASN A 317 1.79 -1.08 -23.90
N LEU A 318 2.21 -2.33 -24.15
CA LEU A 318 3.18 -2.62 -25.22
C LEU A 318 2.66 -2.17 -26.59
N LEU A 319 1.36 -2.35 -26.85
CA LEU A 319 0.66 -1.87 -28.05
C LEU A 319 0.67 -0.34 -28.17
N GLY A 320 0.42 0.38 -27.08
CA GLY A 320 0.46 1.84 -27.04
C GLY A 320 1.81 2.39 -27.49
N VAL A 321 2.91 1.68 -27.21
CA VAL A 321 4.25 2.05 -27.68
C VAL A 321 4.42 1.84 -29.20
N CYS A 322 3.68 0.91 -29.81
CA CYS A 322 3.81 0.57 -31.23
C CYS A 322 3.19 1.62 -32.19
N ASP A 323 2.20 2.42 -31.76
CA ASP A 323 1.33 3.11 -32.72
C ASP A 323 1.85 4.50 -33.15
N GLN A 324 2.66 4.53 -34.21
CA GLN A 324 2.84 5.76 -35.00
C GLN A 324 2.29 5.63 -36.43
N ASN A 325 1.81 4.46 -36.87
CA ASN A 325 1.34 4.25 -38.25
C ASN A 325 0.34 3.09 -38.42
N TYR A 326 -0.19 2.52 -37.33
CA TYR A 326 -0.99 1.30 -37.38
C TYR A 326 -2.40 1.52 -36.85
N LEU A 327 -3.17 2.37 -37.54
CA LEU A 327 -4.65 2.26 -37.59
C LEU A 327 -5.38 2.07 -36.23
N CYS A 328 -4.90 2.65 -35.12
CA CYS A 328 -5.61 2.64 -33.84
C CYS A 328 -5.64 4.04 -33.20
N LYS A 329 -6.80 4.70 -33.29
CA LYS A 329 -7.05 5.95 -32.55
C LYS A 329 -7.04 5.70 -31.04
N LYS A 330 -5.91 5.90 -30.36
CA LYS A 330 -5.72 6.79 -29.19
C LYS A 330 -4.32 6.61 -28.58
N LEU A 331 -3.74 7.74 -28.18
CA LEU A 331 -2.43 8.00 -27.57
C LEU A 331 -1.25 8.14 -28.55
N ILE A 332 -1.03 9.39 -28.96
CA ILE A 332 0.15 9.86 -29.66
C ILE A 332 1.29 9.89 -28.63
N LEU A 333 2.09 8.84 -28.57
CA LEU A 333 3.41 8.91 -27.92
C LEU A 333 4.41 9.32 -29.01
N ASP A 334 5.08 10.46 -28.81
CA ASP A 334 6.16 10.87 -29.70
C ASP A 334 7.32 9.87 -29.62
N SER A 335 8.27 9.92 -30.57
CA SER A 335 9.39 8.99 -30.60
C SER A 335 10.27 9.03 -29.34
N ASN A 336 10.25 10.16 -28.60
CA ASN A 336 10.99 10.30 -27.35
C ASN A 336 10.30 9.54 -26.22
N THR A 337 8.97 9.62 -26.15
CA THR A 337 8.16 8.95 -25.12
C THR A 337 8.21 7.42 -25.25
N LYS A 338 8.35 6.90 -26.47
CA LYS A 338 8.57 5.46 -26.74
C LYS A 338 9.94 4.98 -26.26
N LYS A 339 10.99 5.76 -26.55
CA LYS A 339 12.34 5.49 -26.04
C LYS A 339 12.35 5.55 -24.52
N GLU A 340 11.65 6.51 -23.94
CA GLU A 340 11.50 6.63 -22.49
C GLU A 340 10.86 5.38 -21.91
N TYR A 341 9.69 4.93 -22.39
CA TYR A 341 9.00 3.72 -21.87
C TYR A 341 9.95 2.53 -21.69
N MET A 342 10.76 2.20 -22.70
CA MET A 342 11.69 1.06 -22.63
C MET A 342 12.90 1.27 -21.73
N LYS A 343 13.27 2.52 -21.41
CA LYS A 343 14.36 2.78 -20.45
C LYS A 343 14.10 2.13 -19.10
N LYS A 344 12.85 1.86 -18.70
CA LYS A 344 12.55 1.14 -17.44
C LYS A 344 13.18 -0.26 -17.37
N PHE A 345 13.52 -0.84 -18.52
CA PHE A 345 14.04 -2.21 -18.65
C PHE A 345 15.47 -2.27 -19.21
N ILE A 346 16.21 -1.14 -19.24
CA ILE A 346 17.55 -1.04 -19.82
C ILE A 346 18.52 -0.39 -18.81
N LEU A 347 19.61 -1.08 -18.50
CA LEU A 347 20.61 -0.67 -17.50
C LEU A 347 21.52 0.51 -17.93
N ASN A 348 21.50 0.94 -19.20
CA ASN A 348 22.43 1.95 -19.72
C ASN A 348 21.73 3.17 -20.35
N GLU A 349 22.29 4.36 -20.10
CA GLU A 349 21.88 5.60 -20.76
C GLU A 349 22.09 5.50 -22.27
N ILE A 350 20.97 5.54 -23.01
CA ILE A 350 20.97 5.71 -24.45
C ILE A 350 21.34 7.17 -24.75
N ASN A 351 22.56 7.39 -25.21
CA ASN A 351 22.98 8.63 -25.83
C ASN A 351 22.51 8.68 -27.30
N GLU A 352 21.87 9.80 -27.64
CA GLU A 352 21.65 10.35 -28.98
C GLU A 352 20.33 10.12 -29.76
N LYS A 353 19.99 11.20 -30.48
CA LYS A 353 18.79 11.46 -31.27
C LYS A 353 18.95 10.89 -32.69
N ARG A 354 18.06 9.99 -33.06
CA ARG A 354 17.68 9.75 -34.47
C ARG A 354 16.17 9.55 -34.56
N SER A 355 15.56 10.21 -35.53
CA SER A 355 14.16 10.04 -35.93
C SER A 355 14.10 9.14 -37.16
N LEU A 356 13.11 8.23 -37.21
CA LEU A 356 12.92 7.33 -38.35
C LEU A 356 11.44 7.11 -38.66
N LEU A 357 11.14 7.03 -39.96
CA LEU A 357 9.83 6.78 -40.55
C LEU A 357 9.70 5.29 -40.88
N ILE A 358 8.74 4.58 -40.28
CA ILE A 358 8.45 3.17 -40.58
C ILE A 358 7.30 3.11 -41.59
N ILE A 359 7.56 2.52 -42.77
CA ILE A 359 6.56 2.24 -43.80
C ILE A 359 6.24 0.74 -43.78
N GLN A 360 4.97 0.38 -43.60
CA GLN A 360 4.53 -1.01 -43.63
C GLN A 360 4.16 -1.44 -45.06
N ASN A 361 4.69 -2.56 -45.52
CA ASN A 361 4.27 -3.24 -46.75
C ASN A 361 3.20 -4.30 -46.41
N ARG A 362 2.01 -4.20 -46.99
CA ARG A 362 0.89 -5.14 -46.77
C ARG A 362 0.91 -6.36 -47.70
N LYS A 363 1.90 -6.47 -48.60
CA LYS A 363 1.96 -7.52 -49.63
C LYS A 363 2.96 -8.63 -49.34
N GLU A 364 3.72 -8.55 -48.26
CA GLU A 364 4.72 -9.56 -47.89
C GLU A 364 4.33 -10.22 -46.56
N ASN A 365 4.55 -11.53 -46.46
CA ASN A 365 4.40 -12.27 -45.21
C ASN A 365 5.32 -11.65 -44.15
N CYS A 366 4.82 -11.54 -42.92
CA CYS A 366 5.63 -11.06 -41.81
C CYS A 366 6.92 -11.90 -41.74
N LYS A 367 8.07 -11.25 -41.85
CA LYS A 367 9.40 -11.90 -41.93
C LYS A 367 9.77 -12.73 -40.68
N TYR A 368 8.91 -12.76 -39.65
CA TYR A 368 9.21 -13.22 -38.30
C TYR A 368 8.47 -14.50 -37.87
N ASP A 369 7.98 -15.30 -38.82
CA ASP A 369 7.26 -16.57 -38.56
C ASP A 369 6.23 -16.46 -37.41
N LEU A 370 5.61 -15.28 -37.29
CA LEU A 370 4.38 -15.15 -36.53
C LEU A 370 3.32 -15.70 -37.47
N GLU A 371 2.72 -16.84 -37.14
CA GLU A 371 1.50 -17.28 -37.81
C GLU A 371 0.43 -16.22 -37.55
N ILE A 372 0.29 -15.31 -38.50
CA ILE A 372 -0.72 -14.27 -38.46
C ILE A 372 -1.99 -14.88 -39.07
N PRO A 373 -3.05 -15.15 -38.30
CA PRO A 373 -4.32 -15.51 -38.91
C PRO A 373 -4.75 -14.39 -39.84
N ASP A 374 -5.19 -14.76 -41.04
CA ASP A 374 -5.45 -13.87 -42.18
C ASP A 374 -6.04 -12.52 -41.74
N ASN A 375 -5.25 -11.45 -41.96
CA ASN A 375 -5.59 -10.02 -41.82
C ASN A 375 -5.61 -9.36 -40.42
N ASN A 376 -5.20 -10.02 -39.33
CA ASN A 376 -5.15 -9.34 -38.02
C ASN A 376 -3.73 -9.02 -37.55
N CYS A 377 -3.50 -7.85 -36.97
CA CYS A 377 -2.25 -7.57 -36.27
C CYS A 377 -2.06 -8.64 -35.16
N PRO A 378 -0.89 -9.27 -35.00
CA PRO A 378 -0.63 -10.24 -33.93
C PRO A 378 -1.01 -9.71 -32.54
N LEU A 379 -0.87 -8.39 -32.37
CA LEU A 379 -1.22 -7.68 -31.16
C LEU A 379 -2.75 -7.50 -30.96
N MET A 380 -3.54 -7.49 -32.04
CA MET A 380 -5.02 -7.50 -31.96
C MET A 380 -5.58 -8.90 -31.70
N TYR A 381 -4.86 -9.97 -32.07
CA TYR A 381 -5.28 -11.35 -31.83
C TYR A 381 -5.33 -11.70 -30.33
N ILE A 382 -4.46 -11.10 -29.51
CA ILE A 382 -4.42 -11.26 -28.05
C ILE A 382 -5.69 -10.72 -27.38
N ARG A 383 -6.36 -9.77 -28.04
CA ARG A 383 -7.41 -8.96 -27.44
C ARG A 383 -8.69 -9.73 -27.16
N ASP A 384 -9.08 -10.69 -28.00
CA ASP A 384 -10.51 -11.03 -28.07
C ASP A 384 -10.95 -12.45 -27.70
N ASN A 385 -10.11 -13.50 -27.56
CA ASN A 385 -10.72 -14.85 -27.36
C ASN A 385 -9.96 -15.94 -26.59
N HIS A 386 -8.70 -15.76 -26.18
CA HIS A 386 -7.99 -16.83 -25.47
C HIS A 386 -8.25 -16.79 -23.97
N LYS A 387 -9.05 -17.76 -23.51
CA LYS A 387 -9.24 -18.08 -22.09
C LYS A 387 -8.05 -18.91 -21.60
N ILE A 388 -7.54 -18.58 -20.42
CA ILE A 388 -6.59 -19.39 -19.69
C ILE A 388 -7.38 -20.52 -19.02
N THR A 389 -7.51 -21.65 -19.70
CA THR A 389 -8.26 -22.83 -19.22
C THR A 389 -7.37 -23.90 -18.61
N ASP A 390 -6.08 -23.86 -18.91
CA ASP A 390 -5.08 -24.82 -18.48
C ASP A 390 -3.66 -24.25 -18.56
N LYS A 391 -2.67 -25.03 -18.11
CA LYS A 391 -1.25 -24.67 -18.11
C LYS A 391 -0.73 -24.28 -19.49
N ASN A 392 -1.13 -24.99 -20.54
CA ASN A 392 -0.63 -24.76 -21.90
C ASN A 392 -1.20 -23.46 -22.47
N SER A 393 -2.46 -23.15 -22.18
CA SER A 393 -3.08 -21.88 -22.55
C SER A 393 -2.42 -20.69 -21.83
N LEU A 394 -2.06 -20.84 -20.55
CA LEU A 394 -1.27 -19.84 -19.81
C LEU A 394 0.12 -19.64 -20.42
N LEU A 395 0.84 -20.74 -20.68
CA LEU A 395 2.15 -20.72 -21.31
C LEU A 395 2.11 -19.94 -22.62
N LYS A 396 1.14 -20.25 -23.48
CA LYS A 396 0.98 -19.61 -24.78
C LYS A 396 0.77 -18.10 -24.66
N GLU A 397 -0.04 -17.64 -23.72
CA GLU A 397 -0.26 -16.20 -23.48
C GLU A 397 1.03 -15.51 -23.03
N LEU A 398 1.80 -16.15 -22.13
CA LEU A 398 3.07 -15.61 -21.64
C LEU A 398 4.16 -15.63 -22.72
N GLU A 399 4.25 -16.68 -23.55
CA GLU A 399 5.18 -16.76 -24.68
C GLU A 399 4.91 -15.66 -25.71
N ILE A 400 3.64 -15.44 -26.05
CA ILE A 400 3.24 -14.37 -26.97
C ILE A 400 3.64 -13.01 -26.39
N THR A 401 3.30 -12.75 -25.13
CA THR A 401 3.64 -11.50 -24.42
C THR A 401 5.15 -11.29 -24.38
N GLN A 402 5.92 -12.34 -24.07
CA GLN A 402 7.38 -12.31 -24.04
C GLN A 402 7.97 -12.00 -25.41
N LYS A 403 7.49 -12.68 -26.47
CA LYS A 403 7.98 -12.46 -27.84
C LYS A 403 7.78 -11.02 -28.26
N ILE A 404 6.60 -10.45 -28.02
CA ILE A 404 6.29 -9.05 -28.33
C ILE A 404 7.20 -8.10 -27.57
N PHE A 405 7.34 -8.32 -26.26
CA PHE A 405 8.17 -7.47 -25.41
C PHE A 405 9.64 -7.48 -25.86
N MET A 406 10.20 -8.65 -26.13
CA MET A 406 11.59 -8.83 -26.56
C MET A 406 11.83 -8.22 -27.95
N GLU A 407 10.92 -8.43 -28.90
CA GLU A 407 11.01 -7.82 -30.24
C GLU A 407 10.94 -6.29 -30.18
N LEU A 408 10.05 -5.72 -29.36
CA LEU A 408 9.96 -4.27 -29.18
C LEU A 408 11.23 -3.71 -28.54
N ARG A 409 11.74 -4.39 -27.52
CA ARG A 409 12.97 -4.00 -26.83
C ARG A 409 14.15 -4.00 -27.79
N ASP A 410 14.33 -5.09 -28.55
CA ASP A 410 15.44 -5.24 -29.48
C ASP A 410 15.31 -4.26 -30.67
N THR A 411 14.09 -3.98 -31.13
CA THR A 411 13.82 -2.98 -32.16
C THR A 411 14.18 -1.58 -31.66
N ILE A 412 13.71 -1.20 -30.48
CA ILE A 412 14.04 0.10 -29.87
C ILE A 412 15.55 0.20 -29.63
N PHE A 413 16.20 -0.88 -29.21
CA PHE A 413 17.65 -0.93 -29.00
C PHE A 413 18.46 -0.79 -30.30
N ARG A 414 18.01 -1.39 -31.40
CA ARG A 414 18.66 -1.18 -32.71
C ARG A 414 18.47 0.25 -33.26
N LEU A 415 17.47 0.97 -32.75
CA LEU A 415 17.10 2.34 -33.17
C LEU A 415 17.65 3.44 -32.23
N SER A 416 18.15 3.05 -31.05
CA SER A 416 18.98 3.86 -30.16
C SER A 416 20.44 3.73 -30.56
#